data_AF-A0A0Q4QTK2-F1
#
_entry.id   AF-A0A0Q4QTK2-F1
#
_cell.length_a   1.000
_cell.length_b   1.000
_cell.length_c   1.000
_cell.angle_alpha   90.00
_cell.angle_beta   90.00
_cell.angle_gamma   90.00
#
_symmetry.space_group_name_H-M   'P 1'
#
loop_
_entity.id
_entity.type
_entity.pdbx_description
1 polymer ?
#
loop_
_entity_poly.entity_id
_entity_poly.type
_entity_poly.pdbx_seq_one_letter_code
_entity_poly.pdbx_strand_id
1 'polypeptide(L)'
;MKQRVREEIVNPTNSLEQRLQRLVDLVFQPRNLDAKADPDTALQYDTAATLTVAEAWTQHRANCLSFTLLFVALAREAGIDARVQEVGQVVMWYQEQGVVYNAGHVNVGLRINGRHATLDLDQNVLYDRRGPRLISDQRALAHFYNNRGAELLAAQQMDAAREHFRMALEQEKRFAPVWNNLGVLERRSGNTAAAVHAFDNALALDPGLPSALSNASLLYQRIGEGDRAARLNAQLQRVREHDPFYQFMQGVEAERRADYPTAIHYYRHAIRLYGTAHQFHFGLARVYSLSGDNRRAAHELEQARTLGKTDRLRAIYQAKLDTLRKLNAGHAGH
;
A
#
# COMPACT_ATOMS: atom_id res chain seq x y z
N MET A 1 -19.34 3.17 -21.45
CA MET A 1 -18.74 3.88 -20.28
C MET A 1 -18.89 5.40 -20.40
N LYS A 2 -18.22 6.09 -21.35
CA LYS A 2 -18.27 7.57 -21.47
C LYS A 2 -19.67 8.17 -21.55
N GLN A 3 -20.53 7.63 -22.42
CA GLN A 3 -21.90 8.10 -22.58
C GLN A 3 -22.70 8.00 -21.26
N ARG A 4 -22.58 6.85 -20.58
CA ARG A 4 -23.22 6.61 -19.29
C ARG A 4 -22.76 7.58 -18.20
N VAL A 5 -21.46 7.86 -18.11
CA VAL A 5 -20.94 8.89 -17.18
C VAL A 5 -21.54 10.25 -17.51
N ARG A 6 -21.60 10.62 -18.79
CA ARG A 6 -22.20 11.90 -19.21
C ARG A 6 -23.68 12.02 -18.85
N GLU A 7 -24.45 10.95 -19.05
CA GLU A 7 -25.89 10.92 -18.81
C GLU A 7 -26.24 10.83 -17.32
N GLU A 8 -25.55 9.97 -16.55
CA GLU A 8 -25.91 9.68 -15.15
C GLU A 8 -25.20 10.60 -14.14
N ILE A 9 -24.02 11.14 -14.50
CA ILE A 9 -23.15 11.92 -13.61
C ILE A 9 -23.02 13.37 -14.07
N VAL A 10 -22.68 13.62 -15.34
CA VAL A 10 -22.36 14.97 -15.88
C VAL A 10 -23.61 15.77 -16.27
N ASN A 11 -24.67 15.70 -15.46
CA ASN A 11 -25.77 16.64 -15.58
C ASN A 11 -25.25 18.06 -15.31
N PRO A 12 -25.50 19.06 -16.18
CA PRO A 12 -25.03 20.43 -16.01
C PRO A 12 -25.44 21.08 -14.68
N THR A 13 -26.55 20.65 -14.09
CA THR A 13 -27.03 21.17 -12.80
C THR A 13 -26.32 20.59 -11.59
N ASN A 14 -25.61 19.46 -11.74
CA ASN A 14 -24.89 18.82 -10.64
C ASN A 14 -23.61 19.61 -10.30
N SER A 15 -23.43 19.97 -9.02
CA SER A 15 -22.16 20.48 -8.50
C SER A 15 -21.04 19.44 -8.59
N LEU A 16 -19.78 19.86 -8.46
CA LEU A 16 -18.65 18.93 -8.47
C LEU A 16 -18.73 17.90 -7.32
N GLU A 17 -19.22 18.30 -6.15
CA GLU A 17 -19.47 17.39 -5.02
C GLU A 17 -20.56 16.37 -5.35
N GLN A 18 -21.67 16.79 -5.96
CA GLN A 18 -22.75 15.89 -6.36
C GLN A 18 -22.28 14.89 -7.42
N ARG A 19 -21.44 15.34 -8.36
CA ARG A 19 -20.80 14.47 -9.36
C ARG A 19 -19.86 13.47 -8.72
N LEU A 20 -19.03 13.90 -7.75
CA LEU A 20 -18.16 13.00 -7.01
C LEU A 20 -18.97 11.95 -6.26
N GLN A 21 -20.01 12.34 -5.53
CA GLN A 21 -20.84 11.41 -4.77
C GLN A 21 -21.48 10.36 -5.69
N ARG A 22 -22.09 10.80 -6.80
CA ARG A 22 -22.65 9.89 -7.80
C ARG A 22 -21.61 8.95 -8.41
N LEU A 23 -20.37 9.44 -8.60
CA LEU A 23 -19.29 8.61 -9.11
C LEU A 23 -18.85 7.56 -8.08
N VAL A 24 -18.72 7.94 -6.81
CA VAL A 24 -18.47 6.99 -5.71
C VAL A 24 -19.59 5.96 -5.67
N ASP A 25 -20.84 6.38 -5.77
CA ASP A 25 -21.98 5.46 -5.75
C ASP A 25 -21.96 4.51 -6.97
N LEU A 26 -21.65 5.02 -8.17
CA LEU A 26 -21.52 4.21 -9.38
C LEU A 26 -20.42 3.14 -9.27
N VAL A 27 -19.31 3.45 -8.59
CA VAL A 27 -18.15 2.55 -8.49
C VAL A 27 -18.28 1.57 -7.31
N PHE A 28 -18.90 2.00 -6.20
CA PHE A 28 -18.90 1.26 -4.93
C PHE A 28 -20.26 0.70 -4.49
N GLN A 29 -21.39 1.19 -5.01
CA GLN A 29 -22.70 0.69 -4.59
C GLN A 29 -23.25 -0.37 -5.56
N PRO A 30 -23.84 -1.47 -5.05
CA PRO A 30 -24.72 -2.33 -5.84
C PRO A 30 -25.97 -1.55 -6.23
N ARG A 31 -26.48 -1.75 -7.44
CA ARG A 31 -27.71 -1.10 -7.89
C ARG A 31 -28.89 -1.49 -6.99
N ASN A 32 -29.54 -0.49 -6.39
CA ASN A 32 -30.77 -0.49 -5.58
C ASN A 32 -30.63 -0.78 -4.07
N LEU A 33 -31.14 0.16 -3.26
CA LEU A 33 -31.23 0.07 -1.80
C LEU A 33 -32.34 -0.90 -1.30
N ASP A 34 -33.23 -1.35 -2.20
CA ASP A 34 -34.40 -2.19 -1.86
C ASP A 34 -34.37 -3.61 -2.46
N ALA A 35 -33.35 -3.94 -3.26
CA ALA A 35 -33.14 -5.29 -3.77
C ALA A 35 -31.79 -5.77 -3.25
N LYS A 36 -31.74 -6.99 -2.70
CA LYS A 36 -30.48 -7.67 -2.33
C LYS A 36 -29.45 -7.43 -3.45
N ALA A 37 -28.38 -6.72 -3.10
CA ALA A 37 -27.28 -6.38 -3.98
C ALA A 37 -26.95 -7.54 -4.93
N ASP A 38 -27.07 -7.31 -6.24
CA ASP A 38 -26.56 -8.24 -7.23
C ASP A 38 -25.02 -8.19 -7.17
N PRO A 39 -24.35 -9.25 -6.67
CA PRO A 39 -22.89 -9.28 -6.48
C PRO A 39 -22.12 -9.07 -7.79
N ASP A 40 -22.78 -9.27 -8.94
CA ASP A 40 -22.19 -9.18 -10.28
C ASP A 40 -22.10 -7.73 -10.79
N THR A 41 -22.61 -6.73 -10.06
CA THR A 41 -22.64 -5.32 -10.50
C THR A 41 -21.70 -4.37 -9.76
N ALA A 42 -21.15 -4.77 -8.60
CA ALA A 42 -20.21 -3.95 -7.84
C ALA A 42 -18.76 -4.30 -8.22
N LEU A 43 -17.86 -3.30 -8.21
CA LEU A 43 -16.44 -3.54 -8.46
C LEU A 43 -15.82 -4.35 -7.30
N GLN A 44 -15.28 -5.52 -7.61
CA GLN A 44 -14.65 -6.43 -6.65
C GLN A 44 -13.14 -6.20 -6.58
N TYR A 45 -12.59 -6.21 -5.37
CA TYR A 45 -11.14 -6.13 -5.19
C TYR A 45 -10.49 -7.48 -5.47
N ASP A 46 -9.51 -7.48 -6.37
CA ASP A 46 -8.71 -8.65 -6.72
C ASP A 46 -7.25 -8.23 -6.86
N THR A 47 -6.38 -8.75 -5.98
CA THR A 47 -4.96 -8.38 -5.93
C THR A 47 -4.21 -8.74 -7.22
N ALA A 48 -4.67 -9.74 -7.98
CA ALA A 48 -4.04 -10.20 -9.22
C ALA A 48 -4.62 -9.54 -10.49
N ALA A 49 -5.59 -8.64 -10.34
CA ALA A 49 -6.28 -8.00 -11.45
C ALA A 49 -5.65 -6.64 -11.81
N THR A 50 -4.40 -6.62 -12.30
CA THR A 50 -3.83 -5.46 -13.01
C THR A 50 -4.44 -5.36 -14.41
N LEU A 51 -5.64 -4.78 -14.48
CA LEU A 51 -6.46 -4.58 -15.66
C LEU A 51 -6.41 -3.15 -16.20
N THR A 52 -6.60 -3.00 -17.51
CA THR A 52 -6.85 -1.68 -18.11
C THR A 52 -8.16 -1.08 -17.60
N VAL A 53 -8.36 0.22 -17.79
CA VAL A 53 -9.61 0.91 -17.42
C VAL A 53 -10.84 0.24 -18.07
N ALA A 54 -10.73 -0.18 -19.33
CA ALA A 54 -11.83 -0.83 -20.05
C ALA A 54 -12.13 -2.21 -19.47
N GLU A 55 -11.09 -3.02 -19.19
CA GLU A 55 -11.23 -4.35 -18.61
C GLU A 55 -11.76 -4.29 -17.17
N ALA A 56 -11.25 -3.38 -16.33
CA ALA A 56 -11.73 -3.23 -14.96
C ALA A 56 -13.23 -2.85 -14.94
N TRP A 57 -13.65 -1.99 -15.87
CA TRP A 57 -15.05 -1.60 -16.04
C TRP A 57 -15.94 -2.76 -16.50
N THR A 58 -15.49 -3.59 -17.46
CA THR A 58 -16.31 -4.68 -17.99
C THR A 58 -16.31 -5.90 -17.08
N GLN A 59 -15.18 -6.24 -16.48
CA GLN A 59 -15.02 -7.41 -15.63
C GLN A 59 -15.44 -7.19 -14.19
N HIS A 60 -15.67 -5.93 -13.78
CA HIS A 60 -16.07 -5.58 -12.41
C HIS A 60 -15.06 -6.09 -11.37
N ARG A 61 -13.77 -6.08 -11.73
CA ARG A 61 -12.64 -6.50 -10.88
C ARG A 61 -11.52 -5.49 -11.00
N ALA A 62 -10.81 -5.22 -9.91
CA ALA A 62 -9.62 -4.39 -9.94
C ALA A 62 -8.72 -4.60 -8.72
N ASN A 63 -7.40 -4.50 -8.91
CA ASN A 63 -6.50 -4.19 -7.79
C ASN A 63 -6.46 -2.68 -7.51
N CYS A 64 -5.62 -2.26 -6.57
CA CYS A 64 -5.50 -0.85 -6.16
C CYS A 64 -5.16 0.09 -7.34
N LEU A 65 -4.28 -0.34 -8.23
CA LEU A 65 -3.86 0.45 -9.38
C LEU A 65 -4.96 0.55 -10.43
N SER A 66 -5.55 -0.57 -10.85
CA SER A 66 -6.61 -0.58 -11.86
C SER A 66 -7.85 0.19 -11.41
N PHE A 67 -8.20 0.10 -10.13
CA PHE A 67 -9.23 0.95 -9.54
C PHE A 67 -8.87 2.42 -9.64
N THR A 68 -7.65 2.77 -9.22
CA THR A 68 -7.22 4.16 -9.17
C THR A 68 -7.23 4.77 -10.57
N LEU A 69 -6.78 4.02 -11.57
CA LEU A 69 -6.82 4.42 -12.98
C LEU A 69 -8.27 4.57 -13.47
N LEU A 70 -9.15 3.61 -13.17
CA LEU A 70 -10.56 3.66 -13.53
C LEU A 70 -11.24 4.90 -12.92
N PHE A 71 -11.08 5.10 -11.61
CA PHE A 71 -11.71 6.21 -10.91
C PHE A 71 -11.17 7.56 -11.41
N VAL A 72 -9.86 7.71 -11.60
CA VAL A 72 -9.27 8.93 -12.17
C VAL A 72 -9.82 9.22 -13.56
N ALA A 73 -9.95 8.20 -14.42
CA ALA A 73 -10.50 8.37 -15.75
C ALA A 73 -11.97 8.82 -15.72
N LEU A 74 -12.80 8.19 -14.87
CA LEU A 74 -14.21 8.55 -14.72
C LEU A 74 -14.39 9.95 -14.09
N ALA A 75 -13.58 10.29 -13.09
CA ALA A 75 -13.62 11.60 -12.42
C ALA A 75 -13.25 12.72 -13.39
N ARG A 76 -12.21 12.53 -14.22
CA ARG A 76 -11.84 13.49 -15.26
C ARG A 76 -12.93 13.65 -16.31
N GLU A 77 -13.57 12.56 -16.74
CA GLU A 77 -14.73 12.63 -17.65
C GLU A 77 -15.91 13.38 -16.99
N ALA A 78 -16.03 13.31 -15.65
CA ALA A 78 -17.02 14.08 -14.90
C ALA A 78 -16.66 15.57 -14.68
N GLY A 79 -15.50 16.01 -15.17
CA GLY A 79 -14.99 17.37 -14.99
C GLY A 79 -14.32 17.63 -13.63
N ILE A 80 -13.99 16.57 -12.88
CA ILE A 80 -13.30 16.64 -11.60
C ILE A 80 -11.79 16.55 -11.85
N ASP A 81 -11.03 17.44 -11.21
CA ASP A 81 -9.57 17.37 -11.25
C ASP A 81 -9.08 16.20 -10.40
N ALA A 82 -8.72 15.11 -11.08
CA ALA A 82 -8.27 13.87 -10.48
C ALA A 82 -6.90 13.45 -11.03
N ARG A 83 -6.06 12.92 -10.14
CA ARG A 83 -4.69 12.46 -10.43
C ARG A 83 -4.37 11.24 -9.60
N VAL A 84 -3.49 10.38 -10.11
CA VAL A 84 -2.94 9.26 -9.34
C VAL A 84 -1.96 9.83 -8.30
N GLN A 85 -1.92 9.23 -7.13
CA GLN A 85 -0.94 9.51 -6.09
C GLN A 85 -0.19 8.22 -5.75
N GLU A 86 1.14 8.28 -5.67
CA GLU A 86 1.96 7.23 -5.05
C GLU A 86 1.85 7.32 -3.54
N VAL A 87 1.66 6.19 -2.88
CA VAL A 87 1.72 6.07 -1.43
C VAL A 87 3.04 5.39 -1.05
N GLY A 88 3.83 6.10 -0.25
CA GLY A 88 5.23 5.77 -0.01
C GLY A 88 5.50 4.38 0.54
N GLN A 89 4.62 3.83 1.37
CA GLN A 89 4.77 2.46 1.87
C GLN A 89 3.42 1.79 2.14
N VAL A 90 3.25 0.60 1.58
CA VAL A 90 2.19 -0.33 1.95
C VAL A 90 2.79 -1.59 2.52
N VAL A 91 2.12 -2.02 3.57
CA VAL A 91 2.58 -3.02 4.51
C VAL A 91 2.23 -4.41 3.98
N MET A 92 2.79 -4.83 2.85
CA MET A 92 2.65 -6.22 2.36
C MET A 92 3.92 -6.64 1.63
N TRP A 93 4.77 -7.44 2.30
CA TRP A 93 5.89 -8.11 1.65
C TRP A 93 5.39 -9.41 1.03
N TYR A 94 5.41 -9.50 -0.30
CA TYR A 94 5.30 -10.79 -0.98
C TYR A 94 6.71 -11.39 -1.08
N GLN A 95 6.94 -12.48 -0.34
CA GLN A 95 8.15 -13.28 -0.44
C GLN A 95 7.78 -14.62 -1.10
N GLU A 96 8.29 -14.86 -2.29
CA GLU A 96 8.19 -16.15 -2.97
C GLU A 96 9.59 -16.60 -3.41
N GLN A 97 10.02 -17.79 -2.99
CA GLN A 97 11.32 -18.40 -3.36
C GLN A 97 12.55 -17.48 -3.11
N GLY A 98 12.52 -16.68 -2.02
CA GLY A 98 13.62 -15.76 -1.68
C GLY A 98 13.70 -14.50 -2.53
N VAL A 99 12.68 -14.21 -3.34
CA VAL A 99 12.55 -12.97 -4.13
C VAL A 99 11.56 -12.04 -3.46
N VAL A 100 11.96 -10.77 -3.35
CA VAL A 100 11.08 -9.69 -2.87
C VAL A 100 10.58 -8.87 -4.05
N TYR A 101 9.26 -8.83 -4.24
CA TYR A 101 8.61 -7.93 -5.19
C TYR A 101 8.26 -6.59 -4.52
N ASN A 102 8.35 -5.51 -5.30
CA ASN A 102 7.82 -4.21 -4.89
C ASN A 102 6.46 -4.01 -5.57
N ALA A 103 5.38 -4.02 -4.77
CA ALA A 103 4.09 -3.49 -5.18
C ALA A 103 3.91 -2.14 -4.48
N GLY A 104 4.22 -1.05 -5.19
CA GLY A 104 3.87 0.28 -4.72
C GLY A 104 2.35 0.41 -4.67
N HIS A 105 1.84 1.06 -3.64
CA HIS A 105 0.41 1.37 -3.58
C HIS A 105 0.14 2.74 -4.19
N VAL A 106 -0.99 2.85 -4.86
CA VAL A 106 -1.46 4.12 -5.41
C VAL A 106 -2.89 4.35 -4.98
N ASN A 107 -3.25 5.63 -4.90
CA ASN A 107 -4.62 6.05 -4.65
C ASN A 107 -4.98 7.28 -5.48
N VAL A 108 -6.22 7.75 -5.32
CA VAL A 108 -6.76 8.87 -6.09
C VAL A 108 -6.60 10.16 -5.31
N GLY A 109 -5.89 11.14 -5.88
CA GLY A 109 -5.91 12.53 -5.45
C GLY A 109 -6.96 13.32 -6.22
N LEU A 110 -7.80 14.06 -5.49
CA LEU A 110 -8.87 14.89 -6.01
C LEU A 110 -8.68 16.34 -5.61
N ARG A 111 -9.07 17.26 -6.49
CA ARG A 111 -9.22 18.69 -6.15
C ARG A 111 -10.63 19.16 -6.52
N ILE A 112 -11.38 19.58 -5.50
CA ILE A 112 -12.79 20.01 -5.62
C ILE A 112 -12.92 21.35 -4.93
N ASN A 113 -13.37 22.38 -5.66
CA ASN A 113 -13.58 23.72 -5.13
C ASN A 113 -12.38 24.26 -4.32
N GLY A 114 -11.16 24.01 -4.80
CA GLY A 114 -9.90 24.43 -4.16
C GLY A 114 -9.46 23.55 -2.98
N ARG A 115 -10.24 22.54 -2.58
CA ARG A 115 -9.91 21.60 -1.50
C ARG A 115 -9.32 20.31 -2.06
N HIS A 116 -8.33 19.77 -1.36
CA HIS A 116 -7.76 18.46 -1.68
C HIS A 116 -8.50 17.35 -0.93
N ALA A 117 -8.74 16.23 -1.61
CA ALA A 117 -9.24 15.00 -1.02
C ALA A 117 -8.46 13.80 -1.58
N THR A 118 -8.36 12.75 -0.79
CA THR A 118 -7.78 11.47 -1.23
C THR A 118 -8.86 10.40 -1.11
N LEU A 119 -8.99 9.60 -2.15
CA LEU A 119 -9.83 8.41 -2.17
C LEU A 119 -8.92 7.20 -2.35
N ASP A 120 -8.95 6.31 -1.36
CA ASP A 120 -8.18 5.08 -1.33
C ASP A 120 -9.14 3.90 -1.19
N LEU A 121 -8.83 2.79 -1.88
CA LEU A 121 -9.56 1.54 -1.72
C LEU A 121 -9.27 0.87 -0.39
N ASP A 122 -8.02 0.98 0.07
CA ASP A 122 -7.59 0.32 1.29
C ASP A 122 -7.65 1.31 2.45
N GLN A 123 -8.60 1.06 3.36
CA GLN A 123 -8.82 1.88 4.55
C GLN A 123 -7.73 1.69 5.61
N ASN A 124 -6.86 0.69 5.45
CA ASN A 124 -5.79 0.35 6.39
C ASN A 124 -4.42 0.85 5.95
N VAL A 125 -4.35 1.64 4.88
CA VAL A 125 -3.09 2.20 4.37
C VAL A 125 -2.47 3.14 5.39
N LEU A 126 -1.20 2.88 5.69
CA LEU A 126 -0.40 3.73 6.54
C LEU A 126 0.36 4.74 5.69
N TYR A 127 0.07 6.01 5.90
CA TYR A 127 0.77 7.08 5.21
C TYR A 127 2.04 7.45 5.97
N ASP A 128 3.15 7.54 5.25
CA ASP A 128 4.38 8.15 5.76
C ASP A 128 4.18 9.65 6.04
N ARG A 129 5.20 10.29 6.62
CA ARG A 129 5.15 11.73 6.96
C ARG A 129 4.97 12.65 5.76
N ARG A 130 5.33 12.20 4.55
CA ARG A 130 5.23 12.97 3.31
C ARG A 130 3.83 12.84 2.70
N GLY A 131 3.09 11.80 3.08
CA GLY A 131 1.75 11.53 2.57
C GLY A 131 1.76 11.10 1.09
N PRO A 132 0.57 10.91 0.49
CA PRO A 132 0.45 10.58 -0.92
C PRO A 132 1.07 11.66 -1.81
N ARG A 133 1.86 11.25 -2.80
CA ARG A 133 2.52 12.15 -3.73
C ARG A 133 1.87 12.06 -5.10
N LEU A 134 1.36 13.18 -5.61
CA LEU A 134 0.82 13.24 -6.97
C LEU A 134 1.87 12.80 -8.01
N ILE A 135 1.45 12.00 -8.98
CA ILE A 135 2.29 11.51 -10.08
C ILE A 135 1.68 11.86 -11.44
N SER A 136 2.53 11.84 -12.48
CA SER A 136 2.11 11.99 -13.86
C SER A 136 1.38 10.75 -14.37
N ASP A 137 0.60 10.91 -15.43
CA ASP A 137 -0.06 9.78 -16.10
C ASP A 137 0.97 8.79 -16.68
N GLN A 138 2.12 9.28 -17.16
CA GLN A 138 3.23 8.43 -17.60
C GLN A 138 3.76 7.58 -16.45
N ARG A 139 3.95 8.16 -15.26
CA ARG A 139 4.37 7.41 -14.08
C ARG A 139 3.32 6.38 -13.66
N ALA A 140 2.04 6.71 -13.76
CA ALA A 140 0.95 5.77 -13.49
C ALA A 140 0.91 4.60 -14.50
N LEU A 141 1.17 4.86 -15.79
CA LEU A 141 1.34 3.82 -16.80
C LEU A 141 2.59 2.96 -16.53
N ALA A 142 3.68 3.57 -16.06
CA ALA A 142 4.87 2.83 -15.66
C ALA A 142 4.57 1.85 -14.51
N HIS A 143 3.77 2.25 -13.52
CA HIS A 143 3.25 1.35 -12.47
C HIS A 143 2.43 0.20 -13.09
N PHE A 144 1.56 0.50 -14.04
CA PHE A 144 0.70 -0.50 -14.68
C PHE A 144 1.51 -1.58 -15.37
N TYR A 145 2.44 -1.17 -16.25
CA TYR A 145 3.30 -2.10 -16.95
C TYR A 145 4.26 -2.84 -16.00
N ASN A 146 4.74 -2.18 -14.94
CA ASN A 146 5.57 -2.83 -13.92
C ASN A 146 4.81 -3.94 -13.19
N ASN A 147 3.58 -3.67 -12.74
CA ASN A 147 2.77 -4.66 -12.02
C ASN A 147 2.42 -5.83 -12.93
N ARG A 148 2.03 -5.56 -14.17
CA ARG A 148 1.75 -6.60 -15.15
C ARG A 148 2.98 -7.45 -15.45
N GLY A 149 4.15 -6.82 -15.59
CA GLY A 149 5.42 -7.54 -15.75
C GLY A 149 5.75 -8.42 -14.55
N ALA A 150 5.51 -7.95 -13.32
CA ALA A 150 5.74 -8.72 -12.10
C ALA A 150 4.79 -9.93 -11.99
N GLU A 151 3.51 -9.78 -12.35
CA GLU A 151 2.54 -10.89 -12.41
C GLU A 151 2.97 -11.95 -13.43
N LEU A 152 3.36 -11.54 -14.63
CA LEU A 152 3.84 -12.44 -15.68
C LEU A 152 5.12 -13.16 -15.26
N LEU A 153 6.02 -12.46 -14.56
CA LEU A 153 7.24 -13.04 -14.01
C LEU A 153 6.95 -14.09 -12.92
N ALA A 154 5.96 -13.85 -12.07
CA ALA A 154 5.49 -14.84 -11.08
C ALA A 154 4.89 -16.06 -11.78
N ALA A 155 4.15 -15.85 -12.88
CA ALA A 155 3.62 -16.91 -13.74
C ALA A 155 4.67 -17.58 -14.66
N GLN A 156 5.98 -17.31 -14.47
CA GLN A 156 7.08 -17.84 -15.27
C GLN A 156 7.05 -17.47 -16.77
N GLN A 157 6.26 -16.48 -17.17
CA GLN A 157 6.17 -15.99 -18.55
C GLN A 157 7.25 -14.93 -18.81
N MET A 158 8.52 -15.38 -18.86
CA MET A 158 9.70 -14.51 -18.84
C MET A 158 9.74 -13.47 -19.97
N ASP A 159 9.46 -13.86 -21.22
CA ASP A 159 9.55 -12.94 -22.36
C ASP A 159 8.45 -11.88 -22.31
N ALA A 160 7.23 -12.28 -21.96
CA ALA A 160 6.12 -11.34 -21.77
C ALA A 160 6.40 -10.37 -20.62
N ALA A 161 6.96 -10.86 -19.51
CA ALA A 161 7.36 -10.03 -18.38
C ALA A 161 8.42 -8.99 -18.78
N ARG A 162 9.45 -9.42 -19.54
CA ARG A 162 10.50 -8.53 -20.04
C ARG A 162 9.94 -7.41 -20.90
N GLU A 163 9.01 -7.73 -21.80
CA GLU A 163 8.37 -6.73 -22.65
C GLU A 163 7.56 -5.71 -21.84
N HIS A 164 6.84 -6.16 -20.80
CA HIS A 164 6.12 -5.24 -19.91
C HIS A 164 7.06 -4.34 -19.10
N PHE A 165 8.17 -4.86 -18.60
CA PHE A 165 9.17 -4.00 -17.95
C PHE A 165 9.81 -3.00 -18.92
N ARG A 166 10.02 -3.39 -20.19
CA ARG A 166 10.49 -2.48 -21.25
C ARG A 166 9.49 -1.34 -21.46
N MET A 167 8.21 -1.66 -21.64
CA MET A 167 7.13 -0.66 -21.75
C MET A 167 7.08 0.26 -20.53
N ALA A 168 7.27 -0.27 -19.31
CA ALA A 168 7.31 0.56 -18.10
C ALA A 168 8.46 1.58 -18.13
N LEU A 169 9.66 1.18 -18.58
CA LEU A 169 10.81 2.09 -18.71
C LEU A 169 10.69 3.08 -19.88
N GLU A 170 9.91 2.76 -20.91
CA GLU A 170 9.56 3.73 -21.96
C GLU A 170 8.70 4.87 -21.42
N GLN A 171 7.79 4.55 -20.48
CA GLN A 171 6.98 5.58 -19.81
C GLN A 171 7.79 6.37 -18.78
N GLU A 172 8.63 5.70 -17.99
CA GLU A 172 9.47 6.34 -16.98
C GLU A 172 10.81 5.61 -16.82
N LYS A 173 11.85 6.16 -17.46
CA LYS A 173 13.22 5.60 -17.44
C LYS A 173 13.80 5.56 -16.02
N ARG A 174 13.43 6.51 -15.16
CA ARG A 174 13.93 6.66 -13.79
C ARG A 174 13.00 6.01 -12.77
N PHE A 175 12.54 4.79 -13.05
CA PHE A 175 11.67 4.02 -12.16
C PHE A 175 12.40 2.84 -11.51
N ALA A 176 12.99 3.07 -10.33
CA ALA A 176 13.82 2.09 -9.62
C ALA A 176 13.15 0.70 -9.40
N PRO A 177 11.85 0.61 -9.03
CA PRO A 177 11.14 -0.67 -8.93
C PRO A 177 11.18 -1.53 -10.20
N VAL A 178 11.11 -0.92 -11.39
CA VAL A 178 11.18 -1.67 -12.66
C VAL A 178 12.57 -2.26 -12.87
N TRP A 179 13.62 -1.47 -12.60
CA TRP A 179 15.00 -1.96 -12.65
C TRP A 179 15.25 -3.10 -11.67
N ASN A 180 14.68 -3.03 -10.45
CA ASN A 180 14.71 -4.15 -9.51
C ASN A 180 14.03 -5.40 -10.09
N ASN A 181 12.83 -5.25 -10.67
CA ASN A 181 12.08 -6.39 -11.22
C ASN A 181 12.76 -6.99 -12.46
N LEU A 182 13.39 -6.17 -13.31
CA LEU A 182 14.27 -6.63 -14.38
C LEU A 182 15.47 -7.42 -13.83
N GLY A 183 16.10 -6.96 -12.75
CA GLY A 183 17.19 -7.70 -12.11
C GLY A 183 16.75 -9.06 -11.60
N VAL A 184 15.55 -9.16 -11.03
CA VAL A 184 14.94 -10.45 -10.64
C VAL A 184 14.72 -11.34 -11.85
N LEU A 185 14.13 -10.81 -12.93
CA LEU A 185 13.87 -11.53 -14.17
C LEU A 185 15.17 -12.10 -14.74
N GLU A 186 16.18 -11.26 -14.96
CA GLU A 186 17.44 -11.68 -15.57
C GLU A 186 18.20 -12.68 -14.70
N ARG A 187 18.13 -12.55 -13.36
CA ARG A 187 18.67 -13.54 -12.43
C ARG A 187 17.97 -14.89 -12.58
N ARG A 188 16.65 -14.92 -12.75
CA ARG A 188 15.88 -16.17 -12.98
C ARG A 188 16.18 -16.77 -14.35
N SER A 189 16.46 -15.94 -15.35
CA SER A 189 16.90 -16.37 -16.68
C SER A 189 18.36 -16.82 -16.76
N GLY A 190 19.13 -16.73 -15.66
CA GLY A 190 20.56 -17.09 -15.63
C GLY A 190 21.50 -16.02 -16.19
N ASN A 191 20.96 -14.88 -16.63
CA ASN A 191 21.71 -13.76 -17.21
C ASN A 191 22.32 -12.88 -16.10
N THR A 192 23.31 -13.43 -15.41
CA THR A 192 23.93 -12.81 -14.22
C THR A 192 24.44 -11.38 -14.47
N ALA A 193 25.08 -11.11 -15.61
CA ALA A 193 25.59 -9.77 -15.94
C ALA A 193 24.46 -8.74 -16.12
N ALA A 194 23.36 -9.14 -16.76
CA ALA A 194 22.19 -8.27 -16.94
C ALA A 194 21.48 -8.02 -15.61
N ALA A 195 21.43 -9.04 -14.73
CA ALA A 195 20.88 -8.89 -13.38
C ALA A 195 21.69 -7.90 -12.52
N VAL A 196 23.02 -7.99 -12.56
CA VAL A 196 23.93 -7.03 -11.90
C VAL A 196 23.65 -5.61 -12.40
N HIS A 197 23.63 -5.41 -13.73
CA HIS A 197 23.36 -4.10 -14.32
C HIS A 197 22.00 -3.54 -13.88
N ALA A 198 20.96 -4.36 -13.89
CA ALA A 198 19.61 -3.92 -13.52
C ALA A 198 19.51 -3.56 -12.03
N PHE A 199 20.10 -4.36 -11.13
CA PHE A 199 20.12 -4.02 -9.70
C PHE A 199 20.96 -2.77 -9.39
N ASP A 200 22.08 -2.59 -10.07
CA ASP A 200 22.92 -1.39 -9.90
C ASP A 200 22.19 -0.12 -10.37
N ASN A 201 21.43 -0.19 -11.48
CA ASN A 201 20.56 0.91 -11.89
C ASN A 201 19.45 1.19 -10.88
N ALA A 202 18.83 0.15 -10.32
CA ALA A 202 17.80 0.33 -9.28
C ALA A 202 18.36 1.06 -8.06
N LEU A 203 19.54 0.65 -7.58
CA LEU A 203 20.20 1.23 -6.41
C LEU A 203 20.83 2.61 -6.68
N ALA A 204 21.22 2.90 -7.93
CA ALA A 204 21.65 4.24 -8.31
C ALA A 204 20.48 5.24 -8.31
N LEU A 205 19.29 4.78 -8.70
CA LEU A 205 18.07 5.60 -8.71
C LEU A 205 17.46 5.76 -7.31
N ASP A 206 17.46 4.69 -6.52
CA ASP A 206 17.00 4.67 -5.14
C ASP A 206 17.92 3.80 -4.27
N PRO A 207 18.93 4.42 -3.62
CA PRO A 207 19.85 3.70 -2.73
C PRO A 207 19.15 3.10 -1.50
N GLY A 208 17.96 3.60 -1.15
CA GLY A 208 17.20 3.14 0.00
C GLY A 208 16.24 2.00 -0.32
N LEU A 209 16.09 1.61 -1.59
CA LEU A 209 15.06 0.67 -2.03
C LEU A 209 15.27 -0.74 -1.41
N PRO A 210 14.44 -1.15 -0.42
CA PRO A 210 14.71 -2.37 0.33
C PRO A 210 14.71 -3.65 -0.51
N SER A 211 13.82 -3.73 -1.52
CA SER A 211 13.75 -4.87 -2.42
C SER A 211 15.02 -5.00 -3.27
N ALA A 212 15.54 -3.90 -3.81
CA ALA A 212 16.78 -3.89 -4.58
C ALA A 212 17.98 -4.23 -3.71
N LEU A 213 18.09 -3.67 -2.49
CA LEU A 213 19.16 -3.99 -1.56
C LEU A 213 19.17 -5.50 -1.22
N SER A 214 18.00 -6.07 -0.94
CA SER A 214 17.85 -7.49 -0.64
C SER A 214 18.18 -8.39 -1.84
N ASN A 215 17.60 -8.11 -3.01
CA ASN A 215 17.77 -8.93 -4.20
C ASN A 215 19.22 -8.85 -4.74
N ALA A 216 19.81 -7.66 -4.74
CA ALA A 216 21.19 -7.46 -5.17
C ALA A 216 22.17 -8.14 -4.21
N SER A 217 21.97 -8.02 -2.89
CA SER A 217 22.80 -8.71 -1.90
C SER A 217 22.83 -10.22 -2.12
N LEU A 218 21.66 -10.84 -2.34
CA LEU A 218 21.56 -12.26 -2.64
C LEU A 218 22.28 -12.63 -3.94
N LEU A 219 22.20 -11.79 -4.98
CA LEU A 219 22.93 -12.00 -6.22
C LEU A 219 24.45 -11.94 -5.99
N TYR A 220 24.94 -10.90 -5.31
CA TYR A 220 26.37 -10.73 -5.03
C TYR A 220 26.95 -11.87 -4.20
N GLN A 221 26.19 -12.37 -3.22
CA GLN A 221 26.58 -13.56 -2.47
C GLN A 221 26.72 -14.79 -3.38
N ARG A 222 25.80 -14.98 -4.32
CA ARG A 222 25.83 -16.13 -5.26
C ARG A 222 27.02 -16.09 -6.21
N ILE A 223 27.47 -14.90 -6.63
CA ILE A 223 28.59 -14.75 -7.56
C ILE A 223 29.95 -14.60 -6.87
N GLY A 224 30.02 -14.80 -5.55
CA GLY A 224 31.27 -14.74 -4.79
C GLY A 224 31.70 -13.35 -4.33
N GLU A 225 30.90 -12.31 -4.57
CA GLU A 225 31.17 -10.93 -4.11
C GLU A 225 30.65 -10.70 -2.68
N GLY A 226 31.19 -11.47 -1.73
CA GLY A 226 30.76 -11.44 -0.32
C GLY A 226 30.81 -10.05 0.33
N ASP A 227 31.88 -9.28 0.07
CA ASP A 227 32.03 -7.93 0.63
C ASP A 227 30.94 -6.97 0.14
N ARG A 228 30.55 -7.08 -1.14
CA ARG A 228 29.50 -6.24 -1.71
C ARG A 228 28.14 -6.61 -1.14
N ALA A 229 27.86 -7.90 -1.02
CA ALA A 229 26.65 -8.40 -0.36
C ALA A 229 26.57 -7.92 1.10
N ALA A 230 27.66 -7.99 1.86
CA ALA A 230 27.73 -7.52 3.24
C ALA A 230 27.42 -6.03 3.37
N ARG A 231 27.96 -5.18 2.48
CA ARG A 231 27.65 -3.74 2.45
C ARG A 231 26.16 -3.47 2.18
N LEU A 232 25.57 -4.17 1.21
CA LEU A 232 24.15 -4.02 0.87
C LEU A 232 23.25 -4.51 2.01
N ASN A 233 23.61 -5.61 2.67
CA ASN A 233 22.90 -6.09 3.85
C ASN A 233 22.95 -5.08 5.00
N ALA A 234 24.12 -4.51 5.29
CA ALA A 234 24.25 -3.47 6.31
C ALA A 234 23.40 -2.23 5.98
N GLN A 235 23.33 -1.85 4.71
CA GLN A 235 22.46 -0.77 4.25
C GLN A 235 20.97 -1.12 4.40
N LEU A 236 20.55 -2.34 4.03
CA LEU A 236 19.19 -2.82 4.21
C LEU A 236 18.78 -2.80 5.68
N GLN A 237 19.67 -3.22 6.59
CA GLN A 237 19.39 -3.17 8.03
C GLN A 237 19.20 -1.73 8.50
N ARG A 238 20.09 -0.80 8.10
CA ARG A 238 19.92 0.62 8.43
C ARG A 238 18.59 1.19 7.93
N VAL A 239 18.18 0.86 6.70
CA VAL A 239 16.88 1.28 6.16
C VAL A 239 15.74 0.74 7.03
N ARG A 240 15.76 -0.56 7.34
CA ARG A 240 14.74 -1.23 8.17
C ARG A 240 14.68 -0.71 9.61
N GLU A 241 15.83 -0.43 10.21
CA GLU A 241 15.94 0.16 11.55
C GLU A 241 15.27 1.53 11.65
N HIS A 242 15.32 2.32 10.57
CA HIS A 242 14.75 3.67 10.52
C HIS A 242 13.37 3.71 9.85
N ASP A 243 12.82 2.57 9.47
CA ASP A 243 11.52 2.44 8.84
C ASP A 243 10.45 2.13 9.92
N PRO A 244 9.60 3.10 10.31
CA PRO A 244 8.58 2.88 11.33
C PRO A 244 7.57 1.77 10.97
N PHE A 245 7.28 1.58 9.69
CA PHE A 245 6.30 0.60 9.22
C PHE A 245 6.90 -0.81 9.21
N TYR A 246 8.16 -0.92 8.85
CA TYR A 246 8.90 -2.17 9.05
C TYR A 246 8.93 -2.56 10.54
N GLN A 247 9.28 -1.63 11.43
CA GLN A 247 9.28 -1.88 12.87
C GLN A 247 7.89 -2.29 13.37
N PHE A 248 6.84 -1.59 12.95
CA PHE A 248 5.46 -1.95 13.30
C PHE A 248 5.11 -3.38 12.88
N MET A 249 5.52 -3.79 11.67
CA MET A 249 5.26 -5.14 11.18
C MET A 249 6.02 -6.24 11.89
N GLN A 250 7.26 -5.97 12.31
CA GLN A 250 7.96 -6.89 13.20
C GLN A 250 7.21 -7.05 14.53
N GLY A 251 6.59 -5.97 15.02
CA GLY A 251 5.68 -6.00 16.17
C GLY A 251 4.45 -6.88 15.95
N VAL A 252 3.78 -6.72 14.81
CA VAL A 252 2.61 -7.55 14.41
C VAL A 252 2.97 -9.02 14.32
N GLU A 253 4.11 -9.36 13.72
CA GLU A 253 4.53 -10.75 13.57
C GLU A 253 4.97 -11.38 14.90
N ALA A 254 5.62 -10.62 15.78
CA ALA A 254 5.91 -11.07 17.14
C ALA A 254 4.62 -11.29 17.96
N GLU A 255 3.65 -10.38 17.84
CA GLU A 255 2.33 -10.51 18.47
C GLU A 255 1.60 -11.77 17.99
N ARG A 256 1.60 -12.05 16.68
CA ARG A 256 1.00 -13.26 16.10
C ARG A 256 1.60 -14.56 16.66
N ARG A 257 2.88 -14.52 17.03
CA ARG A 257 3.60 -15.62 17.68
C ARG A 257 3.47 -15.61 19.21
N ALA A 258 2.64 -14.74 19.77
CA ALA A 258 2.49 -14.49 21.21
C ALA A 258 3.78 -14.12 21.95
N ASP A 259 4.81 -13.65 21.23
CA ASP A 259 6.04 -13.10 21.80
C ASP A 259 5.81 -11.62 22.16
N TYR A 260 5.07 -11.40 23.25
CA TYR A 260 4.68 -10.07 23.70
C TYR A 260 5.87 -9.15 24.04
N PRO A 261 6.97 -9.62 24.70
CA PRO A 261 8.14 -8.78 24.94
C PRO A 261 8.75 -8.22 23.64
N THR A 262 8.92 -9.07 22.63
CA THR A 262 9.46 -8.65 21.33
C THR A 262 8.47 -7.73 20.59
N ALA A 263 7.17 -8.02 20.64
CA ALA A 263 6.16 -7.15 20.04
C ALA A 263 6.15 -5.74 20.67
N ILE A 264 6.23 -5.65 22.01
CA ILE A 264 6.34 -4.37 22.73
C ILE A 264 7.59 -3.61 22.31
N HIS A 265 8.75 -4.28 22.18
CA HIS A 265 9.99 -3.66 21.72
C HIS A 265 9.81 -2.98 20.36
N TYR A 266 9.29 -3.72 19.38
CA TYR A 266 9.10 -3.24 18.01
C TYR A 266 8.04 -2.15 17.89
N TYR A 267 6.89 -2.30 18.56
CA TYR A 267 5.86 -1.26 18.55
C TYR A 267 6.36 0.04 19.20
N ARG A 268 7.09 -0.03 20.32
CA ARG A 268 7.70 1.16 20.92
C ARG A 268 8.72 1.79 19.98
N HIS A 269 9.47 1.00 19.23
CA HIS A 269 10.41 1.53 18.24
C HIS A 269 9.67 2.25 17.09
N ALA A 270 8.62 1.65 16.55
CA ALA A 270 7.77 2.26 15.53
C ALA A 270 7.18 3.60 16.00
N ILE A 271 6.70 3.68 17.25
CA ILE A 271 6.19 4.92 17.87
C ILE A 271 7.29 5.98 18.02
N ARG A 272 8.52 5.60 18.41
CA ARG A 272 9.64 6.55 18.47
C ARG A 272 9.96 7.16 17.10
N LEU A 273 9.92 6.34 16.05
CA LEU A 273 10.19 6.78 14.68
C LEU A 273 9.02 7.58 14.10
N TYR A 274 7.77 7.23 14.44
CA TYR A 274 6.56 7.87 13.92
C TYR A 274 5.37 7.73 14.87
N GLY A 275 5.33 8.59 15.89
CA GLY A 275 4.32 8.54 16.96
C GLY A 275 2.94 9.08 16.59
N THR A 276 2.71 9.56 15.37
CA THR A 276 1.39 10.09 14.97
C THR A 276 0.49 9.04 14.31
N ALA A 277 0.99 7.82 14.10
CA ALA A 277 0.18 6.70 13.62
C ALA A 277 -0.59 6.06 14.78
N HIS A 278 -1.90 6.31 14.85
CA HIS A 278 -2.77 5.73 15.87
C HIS A 278 -2.73 4.19 15.89
N GLN A 279 -2.47 3.57 14.73
CA GLN A 279 -2.35 2.12 14.59
C GLN A 279 -1.20 1.55 15.42
N PHE A 280 -0.10 2.28 15.58
CA PHE A 280 1.06 1.82 16.34
C PHE A 280 0.75 1.79 17.84
N HIS A 281 0.12 2.86 18.34
CA HIS A 281 -0.38 2.94 19.70
C HIS A 281 -1.45 1.88 19.96
N PHE A 282 -2.36 1.64 19.01
CA PHE A 282 -3.37 0.59 19.15
C PHE A 282 -2.75 -0.81 19.21
N GLY A 283 -1.77 -1.12 18.36
CA GLY A 283 -1.02 -2.39 18.41
C GLY A 283 -0.32 -2.59 19.76
N LEU A 284 0.35 -1.55 20.26
CA LEU A 284 1.00 -1.59 21.57
C LEU A 284 0.00 -1.75 22.72
N ALA A 285 -1.13 -1.05 22.68
CA ALA A 285 -2.20 -1.17 23.66
C ALA A 285 -2.73 -2.61 23.73
N ARG A 286 -2.95 -3.23 22.57
CA ARG A 286 -3.43 -4.60 22.46
C ARG A 286 -2.45 -5.58 23.07
N VAL A 287 -1.15 -5.48 22.76
CA VAL A 287 -0.15 -6.37 23.35
C VAL A 287 0.02 -6.15 24.85
N TYR A 288 -0.03 -4.91 25.35
CA TYR A 288 -0.03 -4.68 26.80
C TYR A 288 -1.23 -5.33 27.50
N SER A 289 -2.42 -5.28 26.89
CA SER A 289 -3.60 -5.95 27.44
C SER A 289 -3.43 -7.48 27.43
N LEU A 290 -2.90 -8.06 26.34
CA LEU A 290 -2.61 -9.49 26.24
C LEU A 290 -1.53 -9.95 27.23
N SER A 291 -0.59 -9.08 27.59
CA SER A 291 0.43 -9.34 28.61
C SER A 291 -0.03 -9.00 30.04
N GLY A 292 -1.29 -8.62 30.25
CA GLY A 292 -1.87 -8.29 31.56
C GLY A 292 -1.56 -6.88 32.09
N ASP A 293 -0.82 -6.04 31.36
CA ASP A 293 -0.53 -4.65 31.75
C ASP A 293 -1.66 -3.71 31.25
N ASN A 294 -2.84 -3.88 31.82
CA ASN A 294 -4.02 -3.09 31.45
C ASN A 294 -3.85 -1.59 31.70
N ARG A 295 -2.95 -1.20 32.62
CA ARG A 295 -2.65 0.21 32.89
C ARG A 295 -1.92 0.84 31.70
N ARG A 296 -0.86 0.21 31.19
CA ARG A 296 -0.18 0.70 29.98
C ARG A 296 -1.06 0.53 28.74
N ALA A 297 -1.86 -0.53 28.67
CA ALA A 297 -2.83 -0.69 27.59
C ALA A 297 -3.80 0.50 27.49
N ALA A 298 -4.35 0.93 28.62
CA ALA A 298 -5.25 2.09 28.66
C ALA A 298 -4.53 3.40 28.25
N HIS A 299 -3.28 3.59 28.65
CA HIS A 299 -2.50 4.76 28.25
C HIS A 299 -2.30 4.83 26.72
N GLU A 300 -1.87 3.73 26.10
CA GLU A 300 -1.63 3.69 24.65
C GLU A 300 -2.93 3.79 23.85
N LEU A 301 -4.02 3.21 24.37
CA LEU A 301 -5.32 3.31 23.72
C LEU A 301 -5.90 4.73 23.77
N GLU A 302 -5.57 5.51 24.81
CA GLU A 302 -5.86 6.94 24.85
C GLU A 302 -5.08 7.70 23.76
N GLN A 303 -3.79 7.39 23.57
CA GLN A 303 -3.00 7.98 22.47
C GLN A 303 -3.61 7.63 21.10
N ALA A 304 -3.98 6.37 20.88
CA ALA A 304 -4.64 5.94 19.65
C ALA A 304 -5.96 6.71 19.42
N ARG A 305 -6.73 6.97 20.48
CA ARG A 305 -7.95 7.79 20.43
C ARG A 305 -7.65 9.23 20.06
N THR A 306 -6.68 9.88 20.70
CA THR A 306 -6.28 11.27 20.40
C THR A 306 -5.82 11.43 18.95
N LEU A 307 -5.09 10.45 18.42
CA LEU A 307 -4.56 10.44 17.06
C LEU A 307 -5.59 9.99 15.99
N GLY A 308 -6.76 9.51 16.41
CA GLY A 308 -7.82 9.07 15.51
C GLY A 308 -8.37 10.21 14.66
N LYS A 309 -8.33 10.06 13.32
CA LYS A 309 -8.71 11.11 12.36
C LYS A 309 -10.23 11.33 12.21
N THR A 310 -11.06 10.40 12.68
CA THR A 310 -12.52 10.46 12.52
C THR A 310 -13.23 10.22 13.85
N ASP A 311 -14.41 10.81 14.03
CA ASP A 311 -15.23 10.61 15.24
C ASP A 311 -15.58 9.13 15.45
N ARG A 312 -15.89 8.42 14.36
CA ARG A 312 -16.12 6.98 14.38
C ARG A 312 -14.93 6.22 14.97
N LEU A 313 -13.71 6.52 14.50
CA LEU A 313 -12.50 5.86 14.99
C LEU A 313 -12.23 6.20 16.47
N ARG A 314 -12.43 7.46 16.86
CA ARG A 314 -12.31 7.88 18.26
C ARG A 314 -13.31 7.15 19.16
N ALA A 315 -14.55 6.97 18.70
CA ALA A 315 -15.57 6.21 19.42
C ALA A 315 -15.21 4.73 19.57
N ILE A 316 -14.61 4.11 18.54
CA ILE A 316 -14.12 2.71 18.61
C ILE A 316 -13.07 2.57 19.71
N TYR A 317 -12.11 3.49 19.78
CA TYR A 317 -11.07 3.46 20.83
C TYR A 317 -11.64 3.77 22.22
N GLN A 318 -12.61 4.69 22.32
CA GLN A 318 -13.30 4.97 23.57
C GLN A 318 -13.99 3.73 24.15
N ALA A 319 -14.75 3.00 23.33
CA ALA A 319 -15.44 1.78 23.78
C ALA A 319 -14.46 0.70 24.30
N LYS A 320 -13.27 0.60 23.68
CA LYS A 320 -12.21 -0.30 24.14
C LYS A 320 -11.60 0.17 25.47
N LEU A 321 -11.41 1.47 25.66
CA LEU A 321 -10.92 2.06 26.92
C LEU A 321 -11.88 1.76 28.07
N ASP A 322 -13.17 1.94 27.84
CA ASP A 322 -14.20 1.72 28.85
C ASP A 322 -14.24 0.25 29.30
N THR A 323 -14.06 -0.68 28.36
CA THR A 323 -13.92 -2.12 28.66
C THR A 323 -12.70 -2.40 29.55
N LEU A 324 -11.52 -1.87 29.20
CA LEU A 324 -10.30 -2.05 29.99
C LEU A 324 -10.42 -1.47 31.41
N ARG A 325 -11.06 -0.31 31.56
CA ARG A 325 -11.29 0.32 32.87
C ARG A 325 -12.18 -0.53 33.77
N LYS A 326 -13.25 -1.13 33.22
CA LYS A 326 -14.12 -2.06 33.95
C LYS A 326 -13.37 -3.30 34.45
N LEU A 327 -12.51 -3.88 33.60
CA LEU A 327 -11.67 -5.02 33.98
C LEU A 327 -10.75 -4.67 35.16
N ASN A 328 -10.13 -3.48 35.15
CA ASN A 328 -9.26 -3.04 36.24
C ASN A 328 -10.02 -2.78 37.55
N ALA A 329 -11.23 -2.25 37.49
CA ALA A 329 -12.06 -1.99 38.67
C ALA A 329 -12.53 -3.29 39.35
N GLY A 330 -12.80 -4.35 38.58
CA GLY A 330 -13.20 -5.66 39.12
C GLY A 330 -12.08 -6.42 39.85
N HIS A 331 -10.81 -6.18 39.51
CA HIS A 331 -9.66 -6.83 40.16
C HIS A 331 -9.18 -6.12 41.44
N ALA A 332 -9.60 -4.88 41.69
CA ALA A 332 -9.22 -4.12 42.89
C ALA A 332 -10.21 -4.30 44.07
N GLY A 333 -11.28 -5.07 43.88
CA GLY A 333 -12.34 -5.32 44.87
C GLY A 333 -12.36 -6.72 45.48
N HIS A 334 -11.33 -7.54 45.21
CA HIS A 334 -11.07 -8.86 45.79
C HIS A 334 -9.69 -8.82 46.45
#